data_AF-A0A5B8U6M7-F1
#
_entry.id   AF-A0A5B8U6M7-F1
#
_cell.length_a   1.000
_cell.length_b   1.000
_cell.length_c   1.000
_cell.angle_alpha   90.00
_cell.angle_beta   90.00
_cell.angle_gamma   90.00
#
_symmetry.space_group_name_H-M   'P 1'
#
loop_
_entity.id
_entity.type
_entity.pdbx_description
1 polymer ?
#
loop_
_entity_poly.entity_id
_entity_poly.type
_entity_poly.pdbx_seq_one_letter_code
_entity_poly.pdbx_strand_id
1 'polypeptide(L)'
;MSVSFDIGELDREITALRSHPHLRKLVIVLPIEPDLRDMARDVLAEGPPFDLRAAGLDAHEVLLTDNEAIFVFGLPDGPPALERILAEEDFWTVVSSWERIAAGPPRIASVAFDWHAA
;
A
#
# COMPACT_ATOMS: atom_id res chain seq x y z
N MET A 1 -5.19 -19.87 -12.22
CA MET A 1 -4.71 -18.85 -13.18
C MET A 1 -4.13 -17.74 -12.33
N SER A 2 -2.81 -17.49 -12.38
CA SER A 2 -2.24 -16.37 -11.61
C SER A 2 -2.78 -15.09 -12.24
N VAL A 3 -3.59 -14.34 -11.51
CA VAL A 3 -3.99 -13.01 -11.93
C VAL A 3 -2.78 -12.12 -11.70
N SER A 4 -1.98 -11.88 -12.74
CA SER A 4 -1.00 -10.79 -12.70
C SER A 4 -1.81 -9.49 -12.68
N PHE A 5 -1.57 -8.65 -11.69
CA PHE A 5 -2.12 -7.31 -11.68
C PHE A 5 -1.09 -6.35 -12.25
N ASP A 6 -1.52 -5.41 -13.10
CA ASP A 6 -0.61 -4.48 -13.76
C ASP A 6 -0.04 -3.51 -12.72
N ILE A 7 1.18 -3.78 -12.24
CA ILE A 7 1.93 -2.88 -11.37
C ILE A 7 2.02 -1.47 -11.99
N GLY A 8 2.08 -1.37 -13.32
CA GLY A 8 2.08 -0.10 -14.04
C GLY A 8 0.73 0.62 -13.99
N GLU A 9 -0.40 -0.08 -13.81
CA GLU A 9 -1.70 0.54 -13.57
C GLU A 9 -1.78 1.14 -12.17
N LEU A 10 -1.32 0.39 -11.16
CA LEU A 10 -1.21 0.88 -9.79
C LEU A 10 -0.30 2.14 -9.72
N ASP A 11 0.86 2.12 -10.38
CA ASP A 11 1.77 3.27 -10.44
C ASP A 11 1.10 4.49 -11.08
N ARG A 12 0.34 4.31 -12.17
CA ARG A 12 -0.44 5.38 -12.81
C ARG A 12 -1.48 5.96 -11.87
N GLU A 13 -2.22 5.12 -11.14
CA GLU A 13 -3.24 5.59 -10.20
C GLU A 13 -2.62 6.35 -9.03
N ILE A 14 -1.54 5.83 -8.42
CA ILE A 14 -0.81 6.52 -7.36
C ILE A 14 -0.24 7.85 -7.88
N THR A 15 0.27 7.87 -9.11
CA THR A 15 0.76 9.08 -9.77
C THR A 15 -0.35 10.11 -9.98
N ALA A 16 -1.55 9.68 -10.37
CA ALA A 16 -2.70 10.58 -10.48
C ALA A 16 -3.08 11.17 -9.11
N LEU A 17 -3.02 10.36 -8.05
CA LEU A 17 -3.31 10.83 -6.69
C LEU A 17 -2.32 11.89 -6.20
N ARG A 18 -1.05 11.83 -6.64
CA ARG A 18 -0.05 12.85 -6.29
C ARG A 18 -0.40 14.27 -6.71
N SER A 19 -1.28 14.44 -7.70
CA SER A 19 -1.76 15.75 -8.12
C SER A 19 -2.69 16.43 -7.11
N HIS A 20 -3.12 15.73 -6.05
CA HIS A 20 -4.01 16.25 -5.02
C HIS A 20 -3.21 16.79 -3.82
N PRO A 21 -3.05 18.12 -3.67
CA PRO A 21 -2.20 18.72 -2.63
C PRO A 21 -2.69 18.48 -1.19
N HIS A 22 -3.95 18.03 -1.04
CA HIS A 22 -4.60 17.75 0.23
C HIS A 22 -4.72 16.25 0.53
N LEU A 23 -4.09 15.38 -0.27
CA LEU A 23 -4.03 13.96 0.06
C LEU A 23 -3.26 13.79 1.37
N ARG A 24 -3.94 13.29 2.41
CA ARG A 24 -3.34 13.04 3.74
C ARG A 24 -3.31 11.57 4.12
N LYS A 25 -4.00 10.73 3.36
CA LYS A 25 -4.09 9.30 3.60
C LYS A 25 -4.24 8.58 2.27
N LEU A 26 -3.45 7.54 2.07
CA LEU A 26 -3.57 6.62 0.93
C LEU A 26 -3.96 5.25 1.48
N VAL A 27 -4.99 4.64 0.90
CA VAL A 27 -5.44 3.30 1.28
C VAL A 27 -5.39 2.41 0.05
N ILE A 28 -4.61 1.33 0.12
CA ILE A 28 -4.51 0.31 -0.92
C ILE A 28 -5.11 -0.97 -0.38
N VAL A 29 -6.11 -1.51 -1.09
CA VAL A 29 -6.75 -2.78 -0.77
C VAL A 29 -6.26 -3.82 -1.77
N LEU A 30 -5.51 -4.81 -1.30
CA LEU A 30 -5.06 -5.94 -2.10
C LEU A 30 -5.89 -7.17 -1.76
N PRO A 31 -6.71 -7.69 -2.70
CA PRO A 31 -7.32 -9.00 -2.55
C PRO A 31 -6.24 -10.07 -2.43
N ILE A 32 -6.34 -10.94 -1.44
CA ILE A 32 -5.43 -12.08 -1.23
C ILE A 32 -6.20 -13.39 -1.31
N GLU A 33 -5.51 -14.45 -1.70
CA GLU A 33 -6.08 -15.80 -1.66
C GLU A 33 -6.28 -16.22 -0.20
N PRO A 34 -7.47 -16.74 0.19
CA PRO A 34 -7.74 -17.13 1.58
C PRO A 34 -6.71 -18.09 2.16
N ASP A 35 -6.28 -19.05 1.34
CA ASP A 35 -5.32 -20.09 1.73
C ASP A 35 -3.89 -19.52 1.91
N LEU A 36 -3.63 -18.29 1.45
CA LEU A 36 -2.32 -17.63 1.54
C LEU A 36 -2.28 -16.55 2.63
N ARG A 37 -3.32 -16.43 3.46
CA ARG A 37 -3.37 -15.44 4.55
C ARG A 37 -2.21 -15.56 5.54
N ASP A 38 -1.83 -16.78 5.93
CA ASP A 38 -0.71 -16.97 6.84
C ASP A 38 0.63 -16.55 6.19
N MET A 39 0.79 -16.78 4.89
CA MET A 39 1.95 -16.29 4.14
C MET A 39 1.98 -14.75 4.07
N ALA A 40 0.83 -14.11 3.87
CA ALA A 40 0.72 -12.65 3.94
C ALA A 40 1.10 -12.11 5.33
N ARG A 41 0.68 -12.79 6.41
CA ARG A 41 1.08 -12.42 7.78
C ARG A 41 2.59 -12.54 7.97
N ASP A 42 3.21 -13.59 7.44
CA ASP A 42 4.65 -13.82 7.60
C ASP A 42 5.45 -12.74 6.85
N VAL A 43 5.04 -12.34 5.64
CA VAL A 43 5.61 -11.19 4.91
C VAL A 43 5.48 -9.91 5.72
N LEU A 44 4.32 -9.65 6.33
CA LEU A 44 4.11 -8.46 7.16
C LEU A 44 4.95 -8.46 8.43
N ALA A 45 5.28 -9.63 8.98
CA ALA A 45 6.12 -9.76 10.17
C ALA A 45 7.58 -9.37 9.93
N GLU A 46 8.05 -9.42 8.69
CA GLU A 46 9.37 -8.91 8.30
C GLU A 46 9.43 -7.37 8.39
N GLY A 47 8.27 -6.71 8.36
CA GLY A 47 8.15 -5.27 8.39
C GLY A 47 8.41 -4.62 7.02
N PRO A 48 8.34 -3.29 6.93
CA PRO A 48 8.65 -2.58 5.71
C PRO A 48 10.16 -2.72 5.38
N PRO A 49 10.54 -2.92 4.11
CA PRO A 49 11.95 -3.07 3.72
C PRO A 49 12.69 -1.72 3.68
N PHE A 50 12.00 -0.60 3.84
CA PHE A 50 12.55 0.77 3.80
C PHE A 50 12.13 1.58 5.02
N ASP A 51 12.89 2.64 5.30
CA ASP A 51 12.62 3.55 6.42
C ASP A 51 11.43 4.46 6.12
N LEU A 52 10.27 4.10 6.69
CA LEU A 52 9.02 4.85 6.57
C LEU A 52 9.14 6.29 7.06
N ARG A 53 9.94 6.54 8.11
CA ARG A 53 10.12 7.89 8.66
C ARG A 53 10.98 8.73 7.72
N ALA A 54 12.03 8.16 7.15
CA ALA A 54 12.86 8.85 6.15
C ALA A 54 12.06 9.20 4.89
N ALA A 55 11.10 8.36 4.50
CA ALA A 55 10.18 8.65 3.40
C ALA A 55 9.17 9.78 3.71
N GLY A 56 8.98 10.12 4.98
CA GLY A 56 8.08 11.17 5.44
C GLY A 56 6.68 10.69 5.84
N LEU A 57 6.52 9.40 6.15
CA LEU A 57 5.30 8.86 6.74
C LEU A 57 5.30 9.07 8.26
N ASP A 58 4.16 9.45 8.81
CA ASP A 58 3.93 9.50 10.27
C ASP A 58 3.27 8.22 10.81
N ALA A 59 2.50 7.54 9.96
CA ALA A 59 1.83 6.29 10.25
C ALA A 59 1.81 5.37 9.03
N HIS A 60 1.95 4.07 9.29
CA HIS A 60 1.67 3.02 8.32
C HIS A 60 1.00 1.85 9.06
N GLU A 61 -0.18 1.46 8.59
CA GLU A 61 -0.93 0.34 9.16
C GLU A 61 -1.23 -0.65 8.05
N VAL A 62 -1.18 -1.95 8.38
CA VAL A 62 -1.67 -2.99 7.49
C VAL A 62 -2.72 -3.80 8.23
N LEU A 63 -3.96 -3.78 7.72
CA LEU A 63 -5.05 -4.59 8.24
C LEU A 63 -5.17 -5.84 7.38
N LEU A 64 -5.19 -7.00 8.03
CA LEU A 64 -5.31 -8.29 7.34
C LEU A 64 -6.67 -8.91 7.68
N THR A 65 -7.48 -9.15 6.66
CA THR A 65 -8.73 -9.92 6.76
C THR A 65 -8.49 -11.34 6.26
N ASP A 66 -9.57 -12.11 6.09
CA ASP A 66 -9.48 -13.45 5.47
C ASP A 66 -9.22 -13.38 3.96
N ASN A 67 -9.46 -12.22 3.33
CA ASN A 67 -9.43 -12.07 1.87
C ASN A 67 -8.70 -10.83 1.39
N GLU A 68 -8.25 -9.95 2.28
CA GLU A 68 -7.65 -8.67 1.90
C GLU A 68 -6.49 -8.30 2.83
N ALA A 69 -5.44 -7.75 2.23
CA ALA A 69 -4.44 -6.94 2.92
C ALA A 69 -4.72 -5.46 2.59
N ILE A 70 -4.93 -4.64 3.62
CA ILE A 70 -5.31 -3.24 3.49
C ILE A 70 -4.17 -2.39 4.04
N PHE A 71 -3.44 -1.73 3.15
CA PHE A 71 -2.32 -0.87 3.47
C PHE A 71 -2.81 0.58 3.63
N VAL A 72 -2.57 1.18 4.78
CA VAL A 72 -2.91 2.56 5.10
C VAL A 72 -1.62 3.34 5.30
N PHE A 73 -1.45 4.42 4.56
CA PHE A 73 -0.30 5.33 4.65
C PHE A 73 -0.78 6.70 5.13
N GLY A 74 -0.18 7.19 6.21
CA GLY A 74 -0.32 8.56 6.70
C GLY A 74 0.65 9.49 5.99
N LEU A 75 0.12 10.53 5.36
CA LEU A 75 0.87 11.47 4.50
C LEU A 75 0.77 12.89 5.08
N PRO A 76 1.46 13.21 6.18
CA PRO A 76 1.31 14.49 6.88
C PRO A 76 1.66 15.67 5.98
N ASP A 77 2.75 15.53 5.22
CA ASP A 77 3.24 16.52 4.25
C ASP A 77 2.64 16.32 2.85
N GLY A 78 1.76 15.32 2.70
CA GLY A 78 1.04 15.01 1.48
C GLY A 78 1.83 14.23 0.42
N PRO A 79 1.52 14.43 -0.88
CA PRO A 79 2.07 13.64 -1.98
C PRO A 79 3.58 13.43 -2.08
N PRO A 80 4.46 14.38 -1.66
CA PRO A 80 5.91 14.17 -1.76
C PRO A 80 6.42 12.95 -0.98
N ALA A 81 5.71 12.49 0.06
CA ALA A 81 6.07 11.25 0.74
C ALA A 81 5.91 10.02 -0.15
N LEU A 82 4.87 9.99 -1.02
CA LEU A 82 4.68 8.91 -1.98
C LEU A 82 5.79 8.86 -3.04
N GLU A 83 6.31 10.02 -3.45
CA GLU A 83 7.43 10.09 -4.40
C GLU A 83 8.69 9.42 -3.87
N ARG A 84 8.98 9.62 -2.58
CA ARG A 84 10.15 9.01 -1.94
C ARG A 84 9.98 7.50 -1.85
N ILE A 85 8.80 7.03 -1.46
CA ILE A 85 8.49 5.59 -1.37
C ILE A 85 8.64 4.91 -2.74
N LEU A 86 8.06 5.50 -3.80
CA LEU A 86 8.12 4.94 -5.15
C LEU A 86 9.54 4.94 -5.74
N ALA A 87 10.43 5.81 -5.22
CA ALA A 87 11.83 5.87 -5.61
C ALA A 87 12.72 4.84 -4.89
N GLU A 88 12.23 4.17 -3.85
CA GLU A 88 12.98 3.11 -3.17
C GLU A 88 13.05 1.84 -4.05
N GLU A 89 14.25 1.34 -4.32
CA GLU A 89 14.45 0.14 -5.16
C GLU A 89 13.77 -1.10 -4.55
N ASP A 90 13.81 -1.21 -3.22
CA ASP A 90 13.22 -2.34 -2.49
C ASP A 90 11.69 -2.31 -2.44
N PHE A 91 11.06 -1.17 -2.74
CA PHE A 91 9.61 -1.06 -2.81
C PHE A 91 9.04 -2.00 -3.87
N TRP A 92 9.62 -1.99 -5.06
CA TRP A 92 9.15 -2.82 -6.17
C TRP A 92 9.41 -4.31 -5.94
N THR A 93 10.49 -4.65 -5.23
CA THR A 93 10.75 -6.02 -4.79
C THR A 93 9.65 -6.54 -3.88
N VAL A 94 9.18 -5.70 -2.93
CA VAL A 94 8.04 -6.06 -2.08
C VAL A 94 6.75 -6.15 -2.88
N VAL A 95 6.46 -5.21 -3.78
CA VAL A 95 5.27 -5.30 -4.66
C VAL A 95 5.23 -6.64 -5.41
N SER A 96 6.37 -7.08 -5.97
CA SER A 96 6.46 -8.39 -6.64
C SER A 96 6.30 -9.59 -5.70
N SER A 97 6.64 -9.46 -4.41
CA SER A 97 6.38 -10.53 -3.43
C SER A 97 4.87 -10.72 -3.19
N TRP A 98 4.12 -9.63 -3.19
CA TRP A 98 2.67 -9.62 -3.01
C TRP A 98 1.90 -10.15 -4.23
N GLU A 99 2.44 -10.03 -5.45
CA GLU A 99 1.84 -10.63 -6.65
C GLU A 99 1.58 -12.14 -6.52
N ARG A 100 2.42 -12.86 -5.76
CA ARG A 100 2.25 -14.30 -5.55
C ARG A 100 1.13 -14.65 -4.57
N ILE A 101 0.70 -13.69 -3.77
CA ILE A 101 -0.33 -13.84 -2.72
C ILE A 101 -1.67 -13.25 -3.19
N ALA A 102 -1.62 -12.36 -4.19
CA ALA A 102 -2.76 -11.64 -4.68
C ALA A 102 -3.78 -12.54 -5.39
N ALA A 103 -5.05 -12.39 -5.03
CA ALA A 103 -6.20 -13.00 -5.71
C ALA A 103 -6.74 -12.12 -6.86
N GLY A 104 -6.17 -10.93 -7.03
CA GLY A 104 -6.60 -9.96 -8.04
C GLY A 104 -5.86 -8.63 -7.92
N PRO A 105 -6.23 -7.64 -8.75
CA PRO A 105 -5.57 -6.34 -8.73
C PRO A 105 -5.82 -5.55 -7.44
N PRO A 106 -4.81 -4.80 -6.97
CA PRO A 106 -4.99 -3.86 -5.89
C PRO A 106 -5.95 -2.76 -6.32
N ARG A 107 -6.65 -2.19 -5.34
CA ARG A 107 -7.62 -1.12 -5.53
C ARG A 107 -7.28 0.01 -4.58
N ILE A 108 -7.34 1.25 -5.06
CA ILE A 108 -7.19 2.40 -4.19
C ILE A 108 -8.56 2.75 -3.59
N ALA A 109 -8.65 2.75 -2.26
CA ALA A 109 -9.84 3.18 -1.55
C ALA A 109 -9.78 4.69 -1.27
N SER A 110 -10.92 5.37 -1.47
CA SER A 110 -11.09 6.75 -1.07
C SER A 110 -11.49 6.86 0.40
N VAL A 111 -10.94 7.86 1.09
CA VAL A 111 -11.34 8.16 2.46
C VAL A 111 -12.68 8.88 2.43
N ALA A 112 -13.75 8.17 2.78
CA ALA A 112 -15.10 8.74 2.82
C ALA A 112 -15.36 9.60 4.07
N PHE A 113 -14.67 9.30 5.17
CA PHE A 113 -14.73 10.01 6.44
C PHE A 113 -13.44 9.75 7.22
N ASP A 114 -12.89 10.78 7.87
CA ASP A 114 -11.71 10.67 8.73
C ASP A 114 -11.86 11.59 9.93
N TRP A 115 -11.70 11.05 11.13
CA TRP A 115 -11.82 11.80 12.38
C TRP A 115 -10.64 11.51 13.29
N HIS A 116 -10.09 12.57 13.86
CA HIS A 116 -8.95 12.52 14.78
C HIS A 116 -9.31 13.31 16.04
N ALA A 117 -9.13 12.68 17.21
CA ALA A 117 -9.12 13.41 18.46
C ALA A 117 -7.80 14.20 18.54
N ALA A 118 -7.88 15.49 18.88
CA ALA A 118 -6.72 16.32 19.14
C ALA A 118 -6.00 15.92 20.43
#